data_AF-A0A522FG81-F1
#
_entry.id   AF-A0A522FG81-F1
#
_cell.length_a   1.000
_cell.length_b   1.000
_cell.length_c   1.000
_cell.angle_alpha   90.00
_cell.angle_beta   90.00
_cell.angle_gamma   90.00
#
_symmetry.space_group_name_H-M   'P 1'
#
loop_
_entity.id
_entity.type
_entity.pdbx_description
1 polymer ?
#
loop_
_entity_poly.entity_id
_entity_poly.type
_entity_poly.pdbx_seq_one_letter_code
_entity_poly.pdbx_strand_id
1 'polypeptide(L)'
;MDTTAFDNFKACTEEAPKDSHKEAKTLREAIGNQTDDLIQGIRALGLKADNCDMAYQIESSIYNYVKLSNPGNPMFAQAESFGASVLNKAWGLSESPKP
;
A
#
# COMPACT_ATOMS: atom_id res chain seq x y z
N MET A 1 11.13 9.28 3.60
CA MET A 1 9.88 9.38 2.85
C MET A 1 8.78 8.96 3.81
N ASP A 2 7.69 9.70 3.91
CA ASP A 2 6.56 9.29 4.77
C ASP A 2 5.80 8.16 4.05
N THR A 3 5.82 6.95 4.62
CA THR A 3 5.15 5.76 4.07
C THR A 3 3.78 5.54 4.70
N THR A 4 3.36 6.37 5.68
CA THR A 4 2.15 6.14 6.48
C THR A 4 0.91 5.92 5.61
N ALA A 5 0.74 6.72 4.54
CA ALA A 5 -0.38 6.55 3.61
C ALA A 5 -0.33 5.19 2.88
N PHE A 6 0.86 4.75 2.48
CA PHE A 6 1.04 3.45 1.83
C PHE A 6 0.86 2.29 2.82
N ASP A 7 1.35 2.43 4.04
CA ASP A 7 1.19 1.44 5.12
C ASP A 7 -0.30 1.21 5.41
N ASN A 8 -1.06 2.30 5.52
CA ASN A 8 -2.52 2.26 5.67
C ASN A 8 -3.19 1.62 4.44
N PHE A 9 -2.86 2.07 3.23
CA PHE A 9 -3.41 1.49 2.01
C PHE A 9 -3.15 -0.03 1.92
N LYS A 10 -1.92 -0.46 2.22
CA LYS A 10 -1.51 -1.87 2.23
C LYS A 10 -2.34 -2.67 3.24
N ALA A 11 -2.45 -2.19 4.48
CA ALA A 11 -3.27 -2.82 5.51
C ALA A 11 -4.73 -2.99 5.06
N CYS A 12 -5.29 -2.01 4.36
CA CYS A 12 -6.63 -2.15 3.78
C CYS A 12 -6.69 -3.27 2.74
N THR A 13 -5.71 -3.36 1.84
CA THR A 13 -5.75 -4.36 0.76
C THR A 13 -5.51 -5.79 1.26
N GLU A 14 -4.80 -5.94 2.38
CA GLU A 14 -4.51 -7.23 3.02
C GLU A 14 -5.68 -7.72 3.90
N GLU A 15 -6.28 -6.82 4.69
CA GLU A 15 -7.23 -7.20 5.74
C GLU A 15 -8.70 -6.99 5.36
N ALA A 16 -9.00 -6.18 4.34
CA ALA A 16 -10.39 -5.96 3.94
C ALA A 16 -11.02 -7.25 3.38
N PRO A 17 -12.33 -7.50 3.60
CA PRO A 17 -13.04 -8.65 3.04
C PRO A 17 -12.84 -8.79 1.53
N LYS A 18 -12.82 -10.03 1.02
CA LYS A 18 -12.52 -10.36 -0.39
C LYS A 18 -13.32 -9.53 -1.40
N ASP A 19 -14.61 -9.31 -1.14
CA ASP A 19 -15.52 -8.59 -2.04
C ASP A 19 -15.59 -7.06 -1.79
N SER A 20 -14.75 -6.53 -0.92
CA SER A 20 -14.67 -5.10 -0.62
C SER A 20 -13.36 -4.47 -1.13
N HIS A 21 -13.34 -3.15 -1.30
CA HIS A 21 -12.15 -2.38 -1.69
C HIS A 21 -11.47 -2.92 -2.97
N LYS A 22 -12.28 -3.40 -3.92
CA LYS A 22 -11.78 -4.08 -5.14
C LYS A 22 -10.79 -3.24 -5.92
N GLU A 23 -11.10 -1.96 -6.14
CA GLU A 23 -10.19 -1.03 -6.85
C GLU A 23 -8.85 -0.87 -6.13
N ALA A 24 -8.86 -0.74 -4.80
CA ALA A 24 -7.63 -0.65 -4.01
C ALA A 24 -6.80 -1.94 -4.10
N LYS A 25 -7.45 -3.11 -4.04
CA LYS A 25 -6.78 -4.41 -4.19
C LYS A 25 -6.19 -4.60 -5.57
N THR A 26 -6.93 -4.27 -6.62
CA THR A 26 -6.44 -4.29 -8.00
C THR A 26 -5.26 -3.34 -8.19
N LEU A 27 -5.30 -2.14 -7.60
CA LEU A 27 -4.18 -1.22 -7.65
C LEU A 27 -2.95 -1.78 -6.90
N ARG A 28 -3.13 -2.37 -5.72
CA ARG A 28 -2.03 -2.98 -4.95
C ARG A 28 -1.34 -4.10 -5.71
N GLU A 29 -2.12 -4.95 -6.36
CA GLU A 29 -1.63 -6.04 -7.20
C GLU A 29 -0.87 -5.48 -8.42
N ALA A 30 -1.42 -4.47 -9.10
CA ALA A 30 -0.73 -3.81 -10.21
C ALA A 30 0.61 -3.20 -9.78
N ILE A 31 0.67 -2.51 -8.63
CA ILE A 31 1.92 -1.94 -8.10
C ILE A 31 2.94 -3.04 -7.80
N GLY A 32 2.51 -4.13 -7.16
CA GLY A 32 3.38 -5.27 -6.84
C GLY A 32 3.95 -5.91 -8.10
N ASN A 33 3.09 -6.28 -9.06
CA ASN A 33 3.50 -6.91 -10.31
C ASN A 33 4.47 -6.03 -11.10
N GLN A 34 4.22 -4.73 -11.21
CA GLN A 34 5.13 -3.82 -11.92
C GLN A 34 6.47 -3.64 -11.21
N THR A 35 6.49 -3.70 -9.88
CA THR A 35 7.74 -3.66 -9.10
C THR A 35 8.54 -4.94 -9.31
N ASP A 36 7.89 -6.09 -9.34
CA ASP A 36 8.51 -7.37 -9.63
C ASP A 36 9.09 -7.42 -11.05
N ASP A 37 8.33 -6.97 -12.06
CA ASP A 37 8.77 -6.88 -13.46
C ASP A 37 10.01 -5.97 -13.58
N LEU A 38 10.03 -4.83 -12.89
CA LEU A 38 11.17 -3.92 -12.84
C LEU A 38 12.42 -4.60 -12.27
N ILE A 39 12.27 -5.29 -11.12
CA ILE A 39 13.39 -5.99 -10.47
C ILE A 39 13.92 -7.11 -11.37
N GLN A 40 13.04 -7.88 -12.00
CA GLN A 40 13.41 -8.91 -12.96
C GLN A 40 14.16 -8.32 -14.16
N GLY A 41 13.68 -7.19 -14.71
CA GLY A 41 14.34 -6.48 -15.80
C GLY A 41 15.75 -6.00 -15.44
N ILE A 42 15.93 -5.44 -14.24
CA ILE A 42 17.26 -5.01 -13.74
C ILE A 42 18.20 -6.22 -13.60
N ARG A 43 17.70 -7.34 -13.07
CA ARG A 43 18.49 -8.57 -12.94
C ARG A 43 18.88 -9.16 -14.30
N ALA A 44 18.00 -9.06 -15.30
CA ALA A 44 18.30 -9.50 -16.67
C ALA A 44 19.44 -8.69 -17.32
N LEU A 45 19.71 -7.47 -16.85
CA LEU A 45 20.88 -6.67 -17.24
C LEU A 45 22.18 -7.10 -16.52
N GLY A 46 22.14 -8.14 -15.68
CA GLY A 46 23.27 -8.59 -14.87
C GLY A 46 23.52 -7.75 -13.61
N LEU A 47 22.61 -6.84 -13.27
CA LEU A 47 22.71 -5.98 -12.10
C LEU A 47 22.07 -6.64 -10.87
N LYS A 48 22.62 -6.36 -9.69
CA LYS A 48 22.13 -6.88 -8.42
C LYS A 48 20.97 -6.02 -7.91
N ALA A 49 19.80 -6.63 -7.71
CA ALA A 49 18.62 -6.01 -7.12
C ALA A 49 17.97 -6.98 -6.11
N ASP A 50 18.50 -7.04 -4.89
CA ASP A 50 18.10 -7.97 -3.82
C ASP A 50 17.73 -7.27 -2.50
N ASN A 51 17.64 -5.94 -2.50
CA ASN A 51 17.28 -5.19 -1.29
C ASN A 51 15.76 -5.04 -1.18
N CYS A 52 15.14 -5.92 -0.40
CA CYS A 52 13.68 -5.92 -0.15
C CYS A 52 13.18 -4.57 0.39
N ASP A 53 13.96 -3.89 1.23
CA ASP A 53 13.57 -2.59 1.79
C ASP A 53 13.48 -1.51 0.70
N MET A 54 14.27 -1.62 -0.38
CA MET A 54 14.19 -0.70 -1.51
C MET A 54 13.01 -1.01 -2.44
N ALA A 55 12.64 -2.29 -2.59
CA ALA A 55 11.42 -2.64 -3.32
C ALA A 55 10.19 -2.00 -2.67
N TYR A 56 10.13 -2.01 -1.33
CA TYR A 56 9.08 -1.34 -0.58
C TYR A 56 9.00 0.17 -0.85
N GLN A 57 10.14 0.85 -0.93
CA GLN A 57 10.19 2.28 -1.25
C GLN A 57 9.72 2.57 -2.67
N ILE A 58 9.99 1.67 -3.62
CA ILE A 58 9.49 1.77 -5.00
C ILE A 58 7.97 1.67 -5.01
N GLU A 59 7.40 0.65 -4.36
CA GLU A 59 5.94 0.49 -4.26
C GLU A 59 5.28 1.73 -3.65
N SER A 60 5.82 2.23 -2.54
CA SER A 60 5.31 3.45 -1.89
C SER A 60 5.41 4.69 -2.79
N SER A 61 6.48 4.81 -3.57
CA SER A 61 6.67 5.91 -4.51
C SER A 61 5.66 5.86 -5.65
N ILE A 62 5.42 4.68 -6.22
CA ILE A 62 4.41 4.46 -7.27
C ILE A 62 3.02 4.78 -6.72
N TYR A 63 2.68 4.28 -5.54
CA TYR A 63 1.41 4.60 -4.89
C TYR A 63 1.20 6.10 -4.71
N ASN A 64 2.20 6.81 -4.17
CA ASN A 64 2.13 8.26 -3.97
C ASN A 64 1.98 9.01 -5.30
N TYR A 65 2.69 8.59 -6.35
CA TYR A 65 2.53 9.15 -7.69
C TYR A 65 1.07 9.00 -8.16
N VAL A 66 0.50 7.79 -8.11
CA VAL A 66 -0.88 7.55 -8.56
C VAL A 66 -1.89 8.37 -7.74
N LYS A 67 -1.73 8.43 -6.41
CA LYS A 67 -2.60 9.23 -5.53
C LYS A 67 -2.55 10.72 -5.89
N LEU A 68 -1.35 11.28 -6.03
CA LEU A 68 -1.16 12.71 -6.34
C LEU A 68 -1.67 13.06 -7.75
N SER A 69 -1.59 12.13 -8.69
CA SER A 69 -2.18 12.29 -10.03
C SER A 69 -3.71 12.20 -10.03
N ASN A 70 -4.33 11.73 -8.95
CA ASN A 70 -5.77 11.47 -8.88
C ASN A 70 -6.41 12.07 -7.60
N PRO A 71 -6.29 13.39 -7.35
CA PRO A 71 -6.68 14.01 -6.08
C PRO A 71 -8.18 13.93 -5.76
N GLY A 72 -9.04 13.75 -6.78
CA GLY A 72 -10.49 13.64 -6.60
C GLY A 72 -11.00 12.21 -6.43
N ASN A 73 -10.13 11.20 -6.52
CA ASN A 73 -10.58 9.81 -6.42
C ASN A 73 -10.77 9.42 -4.94
N PRO A 74 -12.00 9.11 -4.49
CA PRO A 74 -12.27 8.81 -3.09
C PRO A 74 -11.66 7.48 -2.61
N MET A 75 -11.27 6.60 -3.52
CA MET A 75 -10.71 5.28 -3.21
C MET A 75 -9.49 5.37 -2.28
N PHE A 76 -8.60 6.35 -2.50
CA PHE A 76 -7.39 6.53 -1.68
C PHE A 76 -7.75 6.84 -0.23
N ALA A 77 -8.59 7.86 -0.01
CA ALA A 77 -9.00 8.26 1.34
C ALA A 77 -9.78 7.14 2.05
N GLN A 78 -10.65 6.41 1.34
CA GLN A 78 -11.41 5.29 1.90
C GLN A 78 -10.49 4.14 2.32
N ALA A 79 -9.58 3.72 1.43
CA ALA A 79 -8.64 2.64 1.71
C ALA A 79 -7.68 2.99 2.86
N GLU A 80 -7.09 4.19 2.84
CA GLU A 80 -6.20 4.66 3.90
C GLU A 80 -6.92 4.73 5.27
N SER A 81 -8.15 5.22 5.30
CA SER A 81 -8.92 5.32 6.56
C SER A 81 -9.26 3.95 7.14
N PHE A 82 -9.65 3.00 6.28
CA PHE A 82 -9.91 1.62 6.70
C PHE A 82 -8.63 0.97 7.24
N GLY A 83 -7.52 1.09 6.51
CA GLY A 83 -6.25 0.52 6.95
C GLY A 83 -5.70 1.12 8.24
N ALA A 84 -5.83 2.43 8.42
CA ALA A 84 -5.49 3.08 9.68
C ALA A 84 -6.29 2.50 10.87
N SER A 85 -7.60 2.24 10.67
CA SER A 85 -8.45 1.61 11.69
C SER A 85 -7.99 0.19 12.02
N VAL A 86 -7.61 -0.60 11.01
CA VAL A 86 -7.07 -1.94 11.18
C VAL A 86 -5.78 -1.92 11.99
N LEU A 87 -4.82 -1.07 11.63
CA LEU A 87 -3.53 -0.96 12.33
C LEU A 87 -3.70 -0.45 13.77
N ASN A 88 -4.57 0.54 13.99
CA ASN A 88 -4.88 1.04 15.34
C ASN A 88 -5.47 -0.06 16.23
N LYS A 89 -6.33 -0.92 15.68
CA LYS A 89 -6.88 -2.08 16.40
C LYS A 89 -5.78 -3.11 16.70
N ALA A 90 -4.91 -3.38 15.74
CA ALA A 90 -3.80 -4.34 15.91
C ALA A 90 -2.81 -3.90 17.01
N TRP A 91 -2.62 -2.59 17.18
CA TRP A 91 -1.72 -2.02 18.20
C TRP A 91 -2.38 -1.77 19.56
N GLY A 92 -3.64 -2.20 19.75
CA GLY A 92 -4.34 -2.01 21.01
C GLY A 92 -4.61 -0.55 21.36
N LEU A 93 -4.59 0.33 20.35
CA LEU A 93 -4.89 1.75 20.50
C LEU A 93 -6.41 2.03 20.45
N SER A 94 -7.24 0.98 20.46
CA SER A 94 -8.69 1.14 20.61
C SER A 94 -8.99 1.73 21.99
N GLU A 95 -9.53 2.94 21.99
CA GLU A 95 -9.89 3.71 23.17
C GLU A 95 -10.54 2.85 24.26
N SER A 96 -10.09 3.04 25.50
CA SER A 96 -10.74 2.48 26.68
C SER A 96 -12.24 2.77 26.66
N PRO A 97 -13.10 1.85 27.17
CA PRO A 97 -14.52 2.13 27.26
C PRO A 97 -14.71 3.38 28.14
N LYS A 98 -15.32 4.43 27.58
CA LYS A 98 -15.80 5.55 28.39
C LYS A 98 -16.94 5.04 29.31
N PRO A 99 -17.02 5.58 30.53
CA PRO A 99 -17.70 4.99 31.69
C PRO A 99 -19.20 4.79 31.51
#